data_AF-A0A0S7YJQ9-F1
#
_entry.id   AF-A0A0S7YJQ9-F1
#
_cell.length_a   1.000
_cell.length_b   1.000
_cell.length_c   1.000
_cell.angle_alpha   90.00
_cell.angle_beta   90.00
_cell.angle_gamma   90.00
#
_symmetry.space_group_name_H-M   'P 1'
#
loop_
_entity.id
_entity.type
_entity.pdbx_description
1 polymer ?
#
loop_
_entity_poly.entity_id
_entity_poly.type
_entity_poly.pdbx_seq_one_letter_code
_entity_poly.pdbx_strand_id
1 'polypeptide(L)'
;MPEGAEPPAVSPTLPPGAEAISLLGETLQRPEQPDEVRAVYEERFAEAERALARAPEDADSLIWMGRRTAYLGRYREAIDVYTRALAIHPDDARIYRHRGHRYLTVRELDRAIADFERAADLVEGIPDEIEPDGLPNAINQPLSTLQFNIWYHLALAHYVRGDLEQALEAQRRCLEVSGNPDLLVATSYWLYMTLVRTGRESEAAELLEGIAADMEIIENDAYHQLLLLFKGERTVEDLAGPSGDAATLQSTTTAYGVGAWHLLEGRTAEAHATWERIIEGRNQWPAFGYLAAEGELARAAAR
;
A
#
# COMPACT_ATOMS: atom_id res chain seq x y z
N MET A 1 28.62 -6.46 -32.01
CA MET A 1 28.90 -5.49 -30.92
C MET A 1 27.66 -4.64 -30.80
N PRO A 2 26.74 -4.90 -29.85
CA PRO A 2 25.60 -4.00 -29.66
C PRO A 2 26.10 -2.77 -28.90
N GLU A 3 26.00 -1.61 -29.56
CA GLU A 3 26.30 -0.31 -29.00
C GLU A 3 25.18 0.14 -28.04
N GLY A 4 25.59 0.59 -26.85
CA GLY A 4 24.99 1.70 -26.13
C GLY A 4 23.54 1.55 -25.68
N ALA A 5 23.31 0.79 -24.59
CA ALA A 5 22.20 1.12 -23.70
C ALA A 5 22.52 2.49 -23.07
N GLU A 6 21.65 3.48 -23.26
CA GLU A 6 21.72 4.74 -22.51
C GLU A 6 21.69 4.41 -21.01
N PRO A 7 22.52 5.09 -20.18
CA PRO A 7 22.42 4.92 -18.73
C PRO A 7 21.01 5.32 -18.28
N PRO A 8 20.42 4.61 -17.30
CA PRO A 8 19.10 4.97 -16.80
C PRO A 8 19.11 6.43 -16.37
N ALA A 9 18.06 7.17 -16.73
CA ALA A 9 17.87 8.58 -16.41
C ALA A 9 18.25 8.81 -14.94
N VAL A 10 19.21 9.72 -14.73
CA VAL A 10 19.67 10.14 -13.40
C VAL A 10 18.42 10.53 -12.61
N SER A 11 18.08 9.76 -11.57
CA SER A 11 16.98 10.09 -10.67
C SER A 11 17.17 11.55 -10.26
N PRO A 12 16.16 12.42 -10.41
CA PRO A 12 16.31 13.83 -10.05
C PRO A 12 16.79 13.89 -8.60
N THR A 13 17.88 14.61 -8.36
CA THR A 13 18.38 14.84 -7.00
C THR A 13 17.24 15.44 -6.19
N LEU A 14 16.75 14.68 -5.22
CA LEU A 14 15.64 15.11 -4.38
C LEU A 14 16.01 16.42 -3.65
N PRO A 15 15.06 17.34 -3.45
CA PRO A 15 15.27 18.48 -2.58
C PRO A 15 15.76 18.05 -1.19
N PRO A 16 16.60 18.83 -0.49
CA PRO A 16 17.05 18.49 0.86
C PRO A 16 15.86 18.19 1.79
N GLY A 17 15.94 17.07 2.52
CA GLY A 17 14.89 16.60 3.43
C GLY A 17 13.70 15.88 2.78
N ALA A 18 13.60 15.91 1.45
CA ALA A 18 12.54 15.22 0.74
C ALA A 18 12.78 13.70 0.71
N GLU A 19 11.71 12.95 0.93
CA GLU A 19 11.68 11.50 0.78
C GLU A 19 11.21 11.09 -0.62
N ALA A 20 10.35 11.92 -1.25
CA ALA A 20 9.79 11.66 -2.57
C ALA A 20 9.35 12.92 -3.30
N ILE A 21 9.06 12.78 -4.60
CA ILE A 21 8.21 13.70 -5.36
C ILE A 21 6.89 12.96 -5.61
N SER A 22 5.75 13.60 -5.33
CA SER A 22 4.43 13.03 -5.57
C SER A 22 4.18 12.88 -7.07
N LEU A 23 3.18 12.08 -7.45
CA LEU A 23 2.70 11.95 -8.84
C LEU A 23 2.12 13.28 -9.37
N LEU A 24 1.84 14.24 -8.49
CA LEU A 24 1.42 15.61 -8.81
C LEU A 24 2.59 16.61 -8.86
N GLY A 25 3.83 16.16 -8.64
CA GLY A 25 5.03 16.98 -8.69
C GLY A 25 5.37 17.72 -7.38
N GLU A 26 4.66 17.44 -6.29
CA GLU A 26 4.92 18.07 -5.00
C GLU A 26 6.07 17.38 -4.25
N THR A 27 6.83 18.14 -3.48
CA THR A 27 7.88 17.58 -2.62
C THR A 27 7.27 16.98 -1.36
N LEU A 28 7.49 15.68 -1.15
CA LEU A 28 7.03 14.95 0.03
C LEU A 28 8.17 14.86 1.04
N GLN A 29 7.97 15.51 2.19
CA GLN A 29 8.91 15.51 3.31
C GLN A 29 8.63 14.33 4.24
N ARG A 30 9.59 14.00 5.11
CA ARG A 30 9.41 13.04 6.19
C ARG A 30 8.13 13.36 7.00
N PRO A 31 7.19 12.41 7.16
CA PRO A 31 5.98 12.64 7.94
C PRO A 31 6.30 13.02 9.39
N GLU A 32 5.63 14.04 9.89
CA GLU A 32 5.63 14.40 11.30
C GLU A 32 4.85 13.37 12.12
N GLN A 33 5.31 13.11 13.32
CA GLN A 33 4.69 12.15 14.23
C GLN A 33 4.57 12.80 15.62
N PRO A 34 3.50 12.49 16.37
CA PRO A 34 3.41 12.88 17.77
C PRO A 34 4.64 12.41 18.54
N ASP A 35 5.13 13.23 19.47
CA ASP A 35 6.38 12.96 20.20
C ASP A 35 6.37 11.59 20.89
N GLU A 36 5.23 11.19 21.46
CA GLU A 36 5.05 9.88 22.10
C GLU A 36 5.21 8.71 21.12
N VAL A 37 4.65 8.83 19.92
CA VAL A 37 4.79 7.81 18.86
C VAL A 37 6.23 7.78 18.35
N ARG A 38 6.82 8.96 18.13
CA ARG A 38 8.22 9.07 17.69
C ARG A 38 9.18 8.41 18.69
N ALA A 39 8.98 8.63 20.00
CA ALA A 39 9.82 8.04 21.03
C ALA A 39 9.78 6.49 21.00
N VAL A 40 8.60 5.89 20.83
CA VAL A 40 8.45 4.43 20.68
C VAL A 40 9.16 3.92 19.43
N TYR A 41 9.08 4.64 18.32
CA TYR A 41 9.76 4.24 17.09
C TYR A 41 11.28 4.40 17.18
N GLU A 42 11.78 5.44 17.86
CA GLU A 42 13.20 5.63 18.11
C GLU A 42 13.78 4.53 19.01
N GLU A 43 13.05 4.11 20.04
CA GLU A 43 13.44 2.97 20.88
C GLU A 43 13.56 1.68 20.05
N ARG A 44 12.55 1.36 19.24
CA ARG A 44 12.55 0.18 18.38
C ARG A 44 13.62 0.24 17.29
N PHE A 45 13.93 1.43 16.79
CA PHE A 45 15.05 1.65 15.87
C PHE A 45 16.38 1.33 16.56
N ALA A 46 16.62 1.84 17.77
CA ALA A 46 17.83 1.55 18.54
C ALA A 46 17.95 0.05 18.92
N GLU A 47 16.83 -0.65 19.10
CA GLU A 47 16.82 -2.11 19.24
C GLU A 47 17.26 -2.82 17.95
N ALA A 48 16.72 -2.42 16.81
CA ALA A 48 17.10 -2.97 15.51
C ALA A 48 18.57 -2.69 15.16
N GLU A 49 19.10 -1.50 15.47
CA GLU A 49 20.52 -1.18 15.32
C GLU A 49 21.39 -2.12 16.15
N ARG A 50 21.03 -2.36 17.41
CA ARG A 50 21.75 -3.30 18.29
C ARG A 50 21.65 -4.74 17.79
N ALA A 51 20.52 -5.15 17.19
CA ALA A 51 20.36 -6.47 16.60
C ALA A 51 21.25 -6.64 15.37
N LEU A 52 21.20 -5.68 14.44
CA LEU A 52 22.05 -5.67 13.25
C LEU A 52 23.54 -5.63 13.60
N ALA A 53 23.94 -4.87 14.62
CA ALA A 53 25.33 -4.88 15.09
C ALA A 53 25.82 -6.25 15.59
N ARG A 54 24.91 -7.08 16.12
CA ARG A 54 25.24 -8.46 16.54
C ARG A 54 25.26 -9.44 15.38
N ALA A 55 24.43 -9.22 14.36
CA ALA A 55 24.28 -10.08 13.20
C ALA A 55 24.18 -9.25 11.90
N PRO A 56 25.30 -8.68 11.42
CA PRO A 56 25.30 -7.66 10.36
C PRO A 56 24.89 -8.17 8.97
N GLU A 57 25.00 -9.48 8.75
CA GLU A 57 24.66 -10.16 7.50
C GLU A 57 23.40 -11.02 7.65
N ASP A 58 22.72 -11.01 8.79
CA ASP A 58 21.49 -11.77 8.98
C ASP A 58 20.30 -11.09 8.28
N ALA A 59 19.56 -11.84 7.48
CA ALA A 59 18.46 -11.32 6.67
C ALA A 59 17.35 -10.71 7.53
N ASP A 60 17.00 -11.37 8.65
CA ASP A 60 15.95 -10.86 9.55
C ASP A 60 16.38 -9.55 10.20
N SER A 61 17.63 -9.46 10.67
CA SER A 61 18.18 -8.25 11.27
C SER A 61 18.19 -7.08 10.28
N LEU A 62 18.53 -7.33 9.01
CA LEU A 62 18.49 -6.35 7.93
C LEU A 62 17.05 -5.91 7.59
N ILE A 63 16.12 -6.87 7.51
CA ILE A 63 14.69 -6.61 7.28
C ILE A 63 14.14 -5.73 8.39
N TRP A 64 14.37 -6.10 9.66
CA TRP A 64 13.89 -5.33 10.80
C TRP A 64 14.51 -3.94 10.86
N MET A 65 15.80 -3.79 10.55
CA MET A 65 16.42 -2.48 10.45
C MET A 65 15.70 -1.60 9.42
N GLY A 66 15.46 -2.11 8.20
CA GLY A 66 14.75 -1.37 7.16
C GLY A 66 13.32 -0.99 7.58
N ARG A 67 12.59 -1.91 8.24
CA ARG A 67 11.22 -1.66 8.72
C ARG A 67 11.19 -0.57 9.78
N ARG A 68 12.09 -0.61 10.78
CA ARG A 68 12.15 0.40 11.86
C ARG A 68 12.60 1.77 11.33
N THR A 69 13.50 1.78 10.37
CA THR A 69 13.90 2.99 9.65
C THR A 69 12.70 3.62 8.92
N ALA A 70 11.89 2.79 8.25
CA ALA A 70 10.69 3.24 7.58
C ALA A 70 9.59 3.76 8.54
N TYR A 71 9.43 3.17 9.73
CA TYR A 71 8.47 3.67 10.73
C TYR A 71 8.83 5.06 11.24
N LEU A 72 10.11 5.40 11.26
CA LEU A 72 10.54 6.77 11.52
C LEU A 72 10.20 7.73 10.37
N GLY A 73 9.69 7.27 9.23
CA GLY A 73 9.43 8.08 8.05
C GLY A 73 10.66 8.32 7.16
N ARG A 74 11.76 7.62 7.43
CA ARG A 74 13.03 7.72 6.68
C ARG A 74 13.04 6.67 5.56
N TYR A 75 12.26 6.91 4.51
CA TYR A 75 11.99 5.90 3.50
C TYR A 75 13.16 5.68 2.56
N ARG A 76 13.92 6.72 2.21
CA ARG A 76 15.15 6.61 1.41
C ARG A 76 16.23 5.82 2.14
N GLU A 77 16.42 6.10 3.43
CA GLU A 77 17.35 5.34 4.27
C GLU A 77 16.92 3.86 4.36
N ALA A 78 15.63 3.58 4.49
CA ALA A 78 15.12 2.20 4.47
C ALA A 78 15.39 1.49 3.12
N ILE A 79 15.21 2.18 1.99
CA ILE A 79 15.55 1.64 0.65
C ILE A 79 17.04 1.30 0.56
N ASP A 80 17.91 2.14 1.11
CA ASP A 80 19.36 1.89 1.13
C ASP A 80 19.71 0.66 1.98
N VAL A 81 19.06 0.50 3.15
CA VAL A 81 19.20 -0.69 3.99
C VAL A 81 18.83 -1.95 3.21
N TYR A 82 17.66 -1.97 2.56
CA TYR A 82 17.23 -3.15 1.79
C TYR A 82 18.10 -3.39 0.55
N THR A 83 18.59 -2.33 -0.10
CA THR A 83 19.49 -2.45 -1.25
C THR A 83 20.81 -3.11 -0.86
N ARG A 84 21.36 -2.73 0.30
CA ARG A 84 22.54 -3.41 0.87
C ARG A 84 22.21 -4.84 1.28
N ALA A 85 21.02 -5.09 1.81
CA ALA A 85 20.59 -6.43 2.19
C ALA A 85 20.48 -7.37 0.98
N LEU A 86 19.97 -6.89 -0.16
CA LEU A 86 19.94 -7.65 -1.42
C LEU A 86 21.32 -7.90 -2.04
N ALA A 87 22.33 -7.09 -1.71
CA ALA A 87 23.71 -7.38 -2.10
C ALA A 87 24.29 -8.59 -1.33
N ILE A 88 23.73 -8.92 -0.17
CA ILE A 88 24.13 -10.06 0.68
C ILE A 88 23.22 -11.27 0.40
N HIS A 89 21.91 -11.04 0.29
CA HIS A 89 20.86 -12.04 0.07
C HIS A 89 20.09 -11.76 -1.21
N PRO A 90 20.67 -12.03 -2.40
CA PRO A 90 20.10 -11.63 -3.68
C PRO A 90 18.82 -12.37 -4.08
N ASP A 91 18.48 -13.47 -3.39
CA ASP A 91 17.30 -14.30 -3.69
C ASP A 91 16.30 -14.35 -2.52
N ASP A 92 16.39 -13.43 -1.55
CA ASP A 92 15.43 -13.34 -0.44
C ASP A 92 14.21 -12.48 -0.83
N ALA A 93 13.10 -13.14 -1.12
CA ALA A 93 11.84 -12.52 -1.53
C ALA A 93 11.29 -11.51 -0.51
N ARG A 94 11.55 -11.71 0.79
CA ARG A 94 11.07 -10.83 1.86
C ARG A 94 11.69 -9.44 1.74
N ILE A 95 12.98 -9.39 1.40
CA ILE A 95 13.72 -8.14 1.22
C ILE A 95 13.19 -7.38 0.00
N TYR A 96 12.97 -8.06 -1.13
CA TYR A 96 12.33 -7.47 -2.30
C TYR A 96 10.94 -6.92 -1.99
N ARG A 97 10.08 -7.70 -1.30
CA ARG A 97 8.75 -7.25 -0.87
C ARG A 97 8.84 -5.97 -0.03
N HIS A 98 9.76 -5.89 0.92
CA HIS A 98 9.87 -4.72 1.78
C HIS A 98 10.45 -3.50 1.05
N ARG A 99 11.44 -3.69 0.16
CA ARG A 99 11.99 -2.60 -0.66
C ARG A 99 10.97 -2.09 -1.67
N GLY A 100 10.26 -2.99 -2.35
CA GLY A 100 9.17 -2.66 -3.26
C GLY A 100 8.10 -1.82 -2.57
N HIS A 101 7.73 -2.17 -1.33
CA HIS A 101 6.79 -1.35 -0.55
C HIS A 101 7.34 0.06 -0.29
N ARG A 102 8.65 0.21 -0.03
CA ARG A 102 9.23 1.55 0.13
C ARG A 102 9.32 2.31 -1.18
N TYR A 103 9.64 1.66 -2.30
CA TYR A 103 9.56 2.29 -3.63
C TYR A 103 8.15 2.76 -3.94
N LEU A 104 7.14 1.96 -3.62
CA LEU A 104 5.73 2.34 -3.76
C LEU A 104 5.41 3.57 -2.89
N THR A 105 5.86 3.58 -1.63
CA THR A 105 5.71 4.74 -0.74
C THR A 105 6.32 6.00 -1.37
N VAL A 106 7.52 5.92 -1.96
CA VAL A 106 8.20 7.08 -2.55
C VAL A 106 7.85 7.34 -4.03
N ARG A 107 6.75 6.75 -4.54
CA ARG A 107 6.21 6.94 -5.90
C ARG A 107 7.15 6.46 -7.03
N GLU A 108 8.12 5.61 -6.72
CA GLU A 108 8.94 4.92 -7.72
C GLU A 108 8.24 3.65 -8.21
N LEU A 109 7.07 3.82 -8.86
CA LEU A 109 6.14 2.74 -9.17
C LEU A 109 6.79 1.62 -10.00
N ASP A 110 7.60 1.94 -11.01
CA ASP A 110 8.25 0.94 -11.86
C ASP A 110 9.26 0.07 -11.07
N ARG A 111 10.00 0.69 -10.13
CA ARG A 111 10.91 -0.05 -9.25
C ARG A 111 10.16 -0.89 -8.22
N ALA A 112 9.03 -0.38 -7.72
CA ALA A 112 8.17 -1.13 -6.83
C ALA A 112 7.62 -2.39 -7.51
N ILE A 113 7.08 -2.25 -8.73
CA ILE A 113 6.55 -3.36 -9.53
C ILE A 113 7.65 -4.38 -9.79
N ALA A 114 8.82 -3.96 -10.26
CA ALA A 114 9.93 -4.87 -10.53
C ALA A 114 10.38 -5.67 -9.29
N ASP A 115 10.40 -5.02 -8.11
CA ASP A 115 10.73 -5.71 -6.85
C ASP A 115 9.64 -6.72 -6.45
N PHE A 116 8.36 -6.36 -6.60
CA PHE A 116 7.27 -7.29 -6.27
C PHE A 116 7.16 -8.44 -7.27
N GLU A 117 7.37 -8.22 -8.56
CA GLU A 117 7.46 -9.28 -9.57
C GLU A 117 8.61 -10.22 -9.24
N ARG A 118 9.79 -9.69 -8.90
CA ARG A 118 10.92 -10.53 -8.47
C ARG A 118 10.60 -11.32 -7.20
N ALA A 119 9.92 -10.71 -6.23
CA ALA A 119 9.49 -11.41 -5.02
C ALA A 119 8.48 -12.52 -5.33
N ALA A 120 7.52 -12.28 -6.24
CA ALA A 120 6.54 -13.26 -6.69
C ALA A 120 7.20 -14.45 -7.38
N ASP A 121 8.14 -14.19 -8.30
CA ASP A 121 8.91 -15.24 -8.97
C ASP A 121 9.70 -16.12 -7.98
N LEU A 122 10.25 -15.50 -6.93
CA LEU A 122 11.05 -16.20 -5.92
C LEU A 122 10.22 -17.05 -4.95
N VAL A 123 8.91 -16.82 -4.83
CA VAL A 123 8.01 -17.59 -3.96
C VAL A 123 7.09 -18.55 -4.73
N GLU A 124 7.14 -18.54 -6.06
CA GLU A 124 6.32 -19.42 -6.89
C GLU A 124 6.65 -20.90 -6.58
N GLY A 125 5.60 -21.68 -6.30
CA GLY A 125 5.73 -23.10 -5.92
C GLY A 125 6.33 -23.35 -4.52
N ILE A 126 6.58 -22.31 -3.73
CA ILE A 126 7.04 -22.41 -2.33
C ILE A 126 5.84 -22.23 -1.40
N PRO A 127 5.74 -22.98 -0.29
CA PRO A 127 4.70 -22.76 0.71
C PRO A 127 4.73 -21.34 1.27
N ASP A 128 3.55 -20.75 1.44
CA ASP A 128 3.43 -19.42 2.02
C ASP A 128 3.84 -19.42 3.51
N GLU A 129 4.30 -18.27 3.98
CA GLU A 129 4.79 -18.09 5.34
C GLU A 129 4.16 -16.86 5.99
N ILE A 130 3.90 -16.95 7.29
CA ILE A 130 3.36 -15.84 8.06
C ILE A 130 4.40 -14.73 8.16
N GLU A 131 4.04 -13.51 7.79
CA GLU A 131 4.91 -12.35 7.94
C GLU A 131 4.69 -11.73 9.34
N PRO A 132 5.73 -11.60 10.19
CA PRO A 132 5.56 -11.00 11.50
C PRO A 132 5.12 -9.54 11.44
N ASP A 133 4.16 -9.17 12.29
CA ASP A 133 3.66 -7.81 12.37
C ASP A 133 4.73 -6.81 12.77
N GLY A 134 4.65 -5.63 12.16
CA GLY A 134 5.52 -4.52 12.51
C GLY A 134 5.19 -3.93 13.88
N LEU A 135 3.89 -3.89 14.17
CA LEU A 135 3.26 -3.35 15.36
C LEU A 135 2.15 -4.32 15.77
N PRO A 136 1.94 -4.56 17.07
CA PRO A 136 0.93 -5.51 17.51
C PRO A 136 -0.48 -5.04 17.15
N ASN A 137 -1.33 -5.98 16.72
CA ASN A 137 -2.77 -5.76 16.50
C ASN A 137 -3.59 -6.14 17.74
N ALA A 138 -4.92 -6.02 17.64
CA ALA A 138 -5.84 -6.22 18.77
C ALA A 138 -5.77 -7.62 19.42
N ILE A 139 -5.37 -8.64 18.66
CA ILE A 139 -5.24 -10.03 19.12
C ILE A 139 -3.78 -10.48 19.29
N ASN A 140 -2.82 -9.60 18.96
CA ASN A 140 -1.38 -9.84 19.00
C ASN A 140 -0.95 -11.11 18.21
N GLN A 141 -1.54 -11.31 17.04
CA GLN A 141 -1.23 -12.42 16.11
C GLN A 141 -1.15 -11.89 14.68
N PRO A 142 -0.10 -12.22 13.91
CA PRO A 142 -0.01 -11.76 12.52
C PRO A 142 -1.12 -12.36 11.65
N LEU A 143 -1.76 -11.50 10.87
CA LEU A 143 -2.85 -11.89 9.97
C LEU A 143 -2.40 -12.06 8.51
N SER A 144 -1.28 -11.44 8.14
CA SER A 144 -0.79 -11.44 6.76
C SER A 144 0.36 -12.41 6.54
N THR A 145 0.52 -12.84 5.30
CA THR A 145 1.59 -13.74 4.86
C THR A 145 2.52 -13.03 3.88
N LEU A 146 3.68 -13.63 3.60
CA LEU A 146 4.61 -13.10 2.62
C LEU A 146 3.97 -13.02 1.23
N GLN A 147 3.33 -14.10 0.75
CA GLN A 147 2.74 -14.11 -0.59
C GLN A 147 1.56 -13.15 -0.70
N PHE A 148 0.68 -13.08 0.31
CA PHE A 148 -0.37 -12.06 0.35
C PHE A 148 0.21 -10.66 0.20
N ASN A 149 1.24 -10.36 0.99
CA ASN A 149 1.87 -9.05 0.98
C ASN A 149 2.58 -8.74 -0.35
N ILE A 150 3.13 -9.73 -1.06
CA ILE A 150 3.70 -9.52 -2.38
C ILE A 150 2.59 -9.14 -3.38
N TRP A 151 1.57 -9.98 -3.49
CA TRP A 151 0.51 -9.81 -4.49
C TRP A 151 -0.35 -8.57 -4.23
N TYR A 152 -0.67 -8.29 -2.96
CA TYR A 152 -1.44 -7.11 -2.56
C TYR A 152 -0.77 -5.82 -3.00
N HIS A 153 0.53 -5.67 -2.73
CA HIS A 153 1.24 -4.45 -3.08
C HIS A 153 1.61 -4.37 -4.57
N LEU A 154 1.84 -5.51 -5.25
CA LEU A 154 1.99 -5.54 -6.70
C LEU A 154 0.72 -5.03 -7.41
N ALA A 155 -0.44 -5.56 -7.00
CA ALA A 155 -1.72 -5.11 -7.48
C ALA A 155 -1.95 -3.62 -7.25
N LEU A 156 -1.68 -3.15 -6.03
CA LEU A 156 -1.82 -1.73 -5.69
C LEU A 156 -0.89 -0.85 -6.54
N ALA A 157 0.35 -1.27 -6.79
CA ALA A 157 1.29 -0.53 -7.62
C ALA A 157 0.78 -0.39 -9.06
N HIS A 158 0.28 -1.48 -9.67
CA HIS A 158 -0.35 -1.41 -11.00
C HIS A 158 -1.61 -0.54 -11.00
N TYR A 159 -2.45 -0.68 -9.99
CA TYR A 159 -3.68 0.11 -9.86
C TYR A 159 -3.39 1.62 -9.78
N VAL A 160 -2.39 2.00 -8.97
CA VAL A 160 -1.94 3.39 -8.83
C VAL A 160 -1.27 3.89 -10.11
N ARG A 161 -0.56 3.04 -10.86
CA ARG A 161 0.00 3.39 -12.19
C ARG A 161 -1.12 3.59 -13.23
N GLY A 162 -2.25 2.92 -13.07
CA GLY A 162 -3.40 2.96 -13.99
C GLY A 162 -3.52 1.72 -14.88
N ASP A 163 -2.71 0.69 -14.62
CA ASP A 163 -2.65 -0.54 -15.41
C ASP A 163 -3.66 -1.56 -14.89
N LEU A 164 -4.94 -1.29 -15.13
CA LEU A 164 -6.03 -2.01 -14.48
C LEU A 164 -6.07 -3.51 -14.81
N GLU A 165 -5.66 -3.92 -16.03
CA GLU A 165 -5.59 -5.35 -16.40
C GLU A 165 -4.47 -6.08 -15.65
N GLN A 166 -3.33 -5.42 -15.41
CA GLN A 166 -2.22 -6.01 -14.64
C GLN A 166 -2.57 -6.03 -13.15
N ALA A 167 -3.23 -4.98 -12.66
CA ALA A 167 -3.75 -4.95 -11.29
C ALA A 167 -4.75 -6.08 -11.04
N LEU A 168 -5.66 -6.32 -11.98
CA LEU A 168 -6.65 -7.39 -11.92
C LEU A 168 -6.00 -8.77 -11.79
N GLU A 169 -4.98 -9.04 -12.59
CA GLU A 169 -4.26 -10.33 -12.54
C GLU A 169 -3.59 -10.51 -11.18
N ALA A 170 -2.86 -9.51 -10.69
CA ALA A 170 -2.22 -9.57 -9.38
C ALA A 170 -3.24 -9.69 -8.23
N GLN A 171 -4.42 -9.05 -8.33
CA GLN A 171 -5.51 -9.17 -7.35
C GLN A 171 -6.09 -10.57 -7.30
N ARG A 172 -6.24 -11.24 -8.44
CA ARG A 172 -6.71 -12.63 -8.48
C ARG A 172 -5.73 -13.55 -7.77
N ARG A 173 -4.42 -13.39 -8.02
CA ARG A 173 -3.37 -14.12 -7.28
C ARG A 173 -3.37 -13.78 -5.79
N CYS A 174 -3.61 -12.52 -5.43
CA CYS A 174 -3.76 -12.10 -4.03
C CYS A 174 -4.97 -12.75 -3.35
N LEU A 175 -6.07 -12.92 -4.07
CA LEU A 175 -7.29 -13.55 -3.55
C LEU A 175 -7.07 -15.04 -3.26
N GLU A 176 -6.29 -15.76 -4.08
CA GLU A 176 -5.93 -17.17 -3.87
C GLU A 176 -5.21 -17.41 -2.54
N VAL A 177 -4.42 -16.43 -2.08
CA VAL A 177 -3.66 -16.49 -0.81
C VAL A 177 -4.33 -15.70 0.33
N SER A 178 -5.55 -15.20 0.13
CA SER A 178 -6.30 -14.45 1.15
C SER A 178 -7.02 -15.42 2.10
N GLY A 179 -6.26 -15.99 3.05
CA GLY A 179 -6.73 -17.11 3.89
C GLY A 179 -7.65 -16.77 5.08
N ASN A 180 -7.98 -15.51 5.31
CA ASN A 180 -8.83 -15.08 6.44
C ASN A 180 -9.69 -13.85 6.07
N PRO A 181 -10.72 -13.51 6.87
CA PRO A 181 -11.64 -12.41 6.59
C PRO A 181 -10.95 -11.06 6.35
N ASP A 182 -9.94 -10.70 7.13
CA ASP A 182 -9.19 -9.45 6.98
C ASP A 182 -8.48 -9.34 5.63
N LEU A 183 -7.82 -10.41 5.18
CA LEU A 183 -7.15 -10.44 3.88
C LEU A 183 -8.16 -10.45 2.73
N LEU A 184 -9.27 -11.18 2.91
CA LEU A 184 -10.34 -11.27 1.93
C LEU A 184 -10.95 -9.90 1.65
N VAL A 185 -11.33 -9.14 2.68
CA VAL A 185 -11.95 -7.81 2.48
C VAL A 185 -10.94 -6.80 1.91
N ALA A 186 -9.67 -6.85 2.32
CA ALA A 186 -8.64 -5.96 1.78
C ALA A 186 -8.41 -6.21 0.28
N THR A 187 -8.30 -7.46 -0.16
CA THR A 187 -8.15 -7.80 -1.58
C THR A 187 -9.41 -7.49 -2.37
N SER A 188 -10.58 -7.89 -1.84
CA SER A 188 -11.87 -7.73 -2.52
C SER A 188 -12.20 -6.26 -2.78
N TYR A 189 -11.82 -5.36 -1.89
CA TYR A 189 -12.02 -3.93 -2.06
C TYR A 189 -11.35 -3.38 -3.35
N TRP A 190 -10.06 -3.65 -3.54
CA TRP A 190 -9.34 -3.19 -4.73
C TRP A 190 -9.79 -3.93 -6.00
N LEU A 191 -10.07 -5.23 -5.86
CA LEU A 191 -10.56 -6.06 -6.96
C LEU A 191 -11.92 -5.58 -7.47
N TYR A 192 -12.86 -5.27 -6.57
CA TYR A 192 -14.19 -4.77 -6.94
C TYR A 192 -14.08 -3.52 -7.81
N MET A 193 -13.34 -2.51 -7.36
CA MET A 193 -13.15 -1.26 -8.14
C MET A 193 -12.51 -1.54 -9.50
N THR A 194 -11.54 -2.46 -9.56
CA THR A 194 -10.86 -2.82 -10.80
C THR A 194 -11.80 -3.54 -11.78
N LEU A 195 -12.63 -4.46 -11.29
CA LEU A 195 -13.63 -5.17 -12.10
C LEU A 195 -14.65 -4.19 -12.70
N VAL A 196 -15.24 -3.30 -11.90
CA VAL A 196 -16.21 -2.32 -12.41
C VAL A 196 -15.56 -1.40 -13.45
N ARG A 197 -14.36 -0.88 -13.18
CA ARG A 197 -13.64 0.03 -14.10
C ARG A 197 -13.17 -0.63 -15.39
N THR A 198 -13.12 -1.96 -15.44
CA THR A 198 -12.78 -2.73 -16.64
C THR A 198 -14.01 -3.38 -17.29
N GLY A 199 -15.23 -3.01 -16.86
CA GLY A 199 -16.48 -3.46 -17.48
C GLY A 199 -16.91 -4.89 -17.11
N ARG A 200 -16.36 -5.45 -16.02
CA ARG A 200 -16.64 -6.81 -15.53
C ARG A 200 -17.67 -6.78 -14.39
N GLU A 201 -18.81 -6.13 -14.62
CA GLU A 201 -19.82 -5.86 -13.60
C GLU A 201 -20.42 -7.14 -12.98
N SER A 202 -20.60 -8.19 -13.77
CA SER A 202 -21.11 -9.47 -13.26
C SER A 202 -20.15 -10.13 -12.26
N GLU A 203 -18.84 -10.12 -12.56
CA GLU A 203 -17.82 -10.62 -11.63
C GLU A 203 -17.75 -9.73 -10.36
N ALA A 204 -17.89 -8.41 -10.52
CA ALA A 204 -17.90 -7.48 -9.39
C ALA A 204 -19.09 -7.72 -8.45
N ALA A 205 -20.27 -8.01 -9.01
CA ALA A 205 -21.47 -8.34 -8.24
C ALA A 205 -21.31 -9.67 -7.48
N GLU A 206 -20.81 -10.71 -8.15
CA GLU A 206 -20.54 -12.02 -7.52
C GLU A 206 -19.53 -11.89 -6.36
N LEU A 207 -18.48 -11.08 -6.53
CA LEU A 207 -17.52 -10.81 -5.46
C LEU A 207 -18.19 -10.24 -4.20
N LEU A 208 -19.17 -9.35 -4.35
CA LEU A 208 -19.90 -8.75 -3.23
C LEU A 208 -20.88 -9.71 -2.53
N GLU A 209 -21.34 -10.77 -3.20
CA GLU A 209 -22.18 -11.79 -2.57
C GLU A 209 -21.44 -12.50 -1.43
N GLY A 210 -20.12 -12.66 -1.56
CA GLY A 210 -19.25 -13.23 -0.54
C GLY A 210 -18.96 -12.33 0.66
N ILE A 211 -19.38 -11.06 0.63
CA ILE A 211 -19.13 -10.09 1.70
C ILE A 211 -20.38 -9.96 2.58
N ALA A 212 -20.29 -10.45 3.82
CA ALA A 212 -21.37 -10.42 4.80
C ALA A 212 -21.15 -9.32 5.86
N ALA A 213 -22.22 -8.73 6.38
CA ALA A 213 -22.13 -7.63 7.33
C ALA A 213 -21.63 -8.04 8.73
N ASP A 214 -21.66 -9.34 9.06
CA ASP A 214 -21.30 -9.92 10.35
C ASP A 214 -19.94 -10.63 10.35
N MET A 215 -19.10 -10.37 9.33
CA MET A 215 -17.72 -10.86 9.29
C MET A 215 -16.93 -10.34 10.50
N GLU A 216 -16.15 -11.22 11.13
CA GLU A 216 -15.20 -10.83 12.18
C GLU A 216 -13.93 -10.27 11.53
N ILE A 217 -13.78 -8.94 11.56
CA ILE A 217 -12.64 -8.20 10.99
C ILE A 217 -11.83 -7.56 12.12
N ILE A 218 -10.51 -7.69 12.06
CA ILE A 218 -9.60 -7.26 13.13
C ILE A 218 -8.85 -5.96 12.78
N GLU A 219 -8.29 -5.88 11.58
CA GLU A 219 -7.44 -4.78 11.11
C GLU A 219 -8.09 -4.00 9.95
N ASN A 220 -8.82 -4.69 9.07
CA ASN A 220 -9.22 -4.18 7.75
C ASN A 220 -10.70 -3.74 7.67
N ASP A 221 -11.28 -3.30 8.78
CA ASP A 221 -12.71 -2.92 8.87
C ASP A 221 -13.10 -1.81 7.89
N ALA A 222 -12.19 -0.85 7.63
CA ALA A 222 -12.46 0.21 6.65
C ALA A 222 -12.77 -0.35 5.25
N TYR A 223 -12.07 -1.41 4.82
CA TYR A 223 -12.34 -2.06 3.54
C TYR A 223 -13.67 -2.82 3.56
N HIS A 224 -14.00 -3.46 4.68
CA HIS A 224 -15.28 -4.13 4.87
C HIS A 224 -16.46 -3.16 4.78
N GLN A 225 -16.41 -2.04 5.50
CA GLN A 225 -17.48 -1.03 5.43
C GLN A 225 -17.62 -0.41 4.02
N LEU A 226 -16.52 -0.22 3.29
CA LEU A 226 -16.55 0.24 1.91
C LEU A 226 -17.17 -0.79 0.95
N LEU A 227 -16.87 -2.08 1.13
CA LEU A 227 -17.51 -3.14 0.35
C LEU A 227 -19.03 -3.20 0.62
N LEU A 228 -19.45 -3.03 1.88
CA LEU A 228 -20.87 -2.95 2.22
C LEU A 228 -21.54 -1.69 1.66
N LEU A 229 -20.82 -0.57 1.55
CA LEU A 229 -21.28 0.62 0.83
C LEU A 229 -21.49 0.32 -0.65
N PHE A 230 -20.52 -0.32 -1.32
CA PHE A 230 -20.65 -0.72 -2.72
C PHE A 230 -21.79 -1.72 -2.96
N LYS A 231 -22.09 -2.55 -1.95
CA LYS A 231 -23.22 -3.49 -1.96
C LYS A 231 -24.57 -2.83 -1.68
N GLY A 232 -24.59 -1.57 -1.23
CA GLY A 232 -25.80 -0.85 -0.85
C GLY A 232 -26.35 -1.22 0.54
N GLU A 233 -25.55 -1.90 1.37
CA GLU A 233 -25.89 -2.27 2.75
C GLU A 233 -25.39 -1.24 3.80
N ARG A 234 -24.67 -0.22 3.35
CA ARG A 234 -24.23 0.94 4.13
C ARG A 234 -24.41 2.22 3.32
N THR A 235 -24.52 3.35 4.00
CA THR A 235 -24.48 4.68 3.37
C THR A 235 -23.17 5.39 3.67
N VAL A 236 -22.87 6.48 2.95
CA VAL A 236 -21.69 7.30 3.24
C VAL A 236 -21.76 7.91 4.64
N GLU A 237 -22.96 8.23 5.12
CA GLU A 237 -23.19 8.73 6.48
C GLU A 237 -22.79 7.71 7.55
N ASP A 238 -23.03 6.41 7.32
CA ASP A 238 -22.58 5.35 8.23
C ASP A 238 -21.04 5.34 8.39
N LEU A 239 -20.31 5.73 7.33
CA LEU A 239 -18.85 5.75 7.29
C LEU A 239 -18.23 7.06 7.81
N ALA A 240 -19.02 8.15 7.88
CA ALA A 240 -18.54 9.49 8.25
C ALA A 240 -18.41 9.72 9.77
N GLY A 241 -18.83 8.76 10.59
CA GLY A 241 -18.87 8.89 12.05
C GLY A 241 -19.98 9.83 12.57
N PRO A 242 -20.05 10.09 13.89
CA PRO A 242 -21.20 10.74 14.54
C PRO A 242 -21.53 12.16 14.07
N SER A 243 -20.58 12.84 13.42
CA SER A 243 -20.74 14.19 12.86
C SER A 243 -21.41 14.22 11.48
N GLY A 244 -21.47 13.08 10.77
CA GLY A 244 -22.13 12.96 9.45
C GLY A 244 -21.55 13.84 8.35
N ASP A 245 -20.40 14.49 8.58
CA ASP A 245 -19.73 15.35 7.60
C ASP A 245 -18.73 14.51 6.80
N ALA A 246 -18.77 14.56 5.47
CA ALA A 246 -17.75 13.94 4.64
C ALA A 246 -16.33 14.51 4.90
N ALA A 247 -16.21 15.63 5.64
CA ALA A 247 -14.95 16.15 6.16
C ALA A 247 -14.40 15.38 7.38
N THR A 248 -15.16 14.46 7.98
CA THR A 248 -14.77 13.66 9.16
C THR A 248 -14.44 12.19 8.86
N LEU A 249 -14.14 11.86 7.60
CA LEU A 249 -13.73 10.50 7.22
C LEU A 249 -12.47 10.09 8.01
N GLN A 250 -12.58 8.99 8.75
CA GLN A 250 -11.64 8.60 9.81
C GLN A 250 -10.25 8.19 9.31
N SER A 251 -10.13 7.80 8.04
CA SER A 251 -8.87 7.41 7.41
C SER A 251 -8.85 7.80 5.92
N THR A 252 -7.65 7.97 5.35
CA THR A 252 -7.49 8.22 3.90
C THR A 252 -8.03 7.07 3.06
N THR A 253 -8.05 5.84 3.59
CA THR A 253 -8.66 4.68 2.94
C THR A 253 -10.16 4.85 2.78
N THR A 254 -10.87 5.18 3.86
CA THR A 254 -12.32 5.45 3.83
C THR A 254 -12.63 6.61 2.88
N ALA A 255 -11.84 7.70 2.98
CA ALA A 255 -12.01 8.85 2.10
C ALA A 255 -11.81 8.52 0.62
N TYR A 256 -10.75 7.76 0.30
CA TYR A 256 -10.49 7.33 -1.06
C TYR A 256 -11.63 6.46 -1.59
N GLY A 257 -12.12 5.51 -0.79
CA GLY A 257 -13.22 4.62 -1.17
C GLY A 257 -14.56 5.32 -1.37
N VAL A 258 -14.87 6.34 -0.56
CA VAL A 258 -16.04 7.21 -0.80
C VAL A 258 -15.89 7.99 -2.11
N GLY A 259 -14.69 8.51 -2.41
CA GLY A 259 -14.39 9.12 -3.71
C GLY A 259 -14.56 8.12 -4.87
N ALA A 260 -14.10 6.88 -4.70
CA ALA A 260 -14.31 5.82 -5.68
C ALA A 260 -15.80 5.51 -5.87
N TRP A 261 -16.58 5.42 -4.79
CA TRP A 261 -18.03 5.26 -4.85
C TRP A 261 -18.69 6.39 -5.66
N HIS A 262 -18.33 7.66 -5.40
CA HIS A 262 -18.80 8.78 -6.20
C HIS A 262 -18.48 8.61 -7.69
N LEU A 263 -17.25 8.20 -8.02
CA LEU A 263 -16.83 7.98 -9.40
C LEU A 263 -17.67 6.89 -10.08
N LEU A 264 -17.87 5.74 -9.41
CA LEU A 264 -18.65 4.62 -9.94
C LEU A 264 -20.13 4.98 -10.17
N GLU A 265 -20.67 5.89 -9.36
CA GLU A 265 -22.02 6.44 -9.51
C GLU A 265 -22.10 7.60 -10.55
N GLY A 266 -21.04 7.85 -11.30
CA GLY A 266 -20.98 8.92 -12.31
C GLY A 266 -20.80 10.34 -11.75
N ARG A 267 -20.61 10.50 -10.45
CA ARG A 267 -20.39 11.78 -9.74
C ARG A 267 -18.90 12.14 -9.71
N THR A 268 -18.36 12.41 -10.90
CA THR A 268 -16.91 12.63 -11.09
C THR A 268 -16.39 13.86 -10.34
N ALA A 269 -17.17 14.94 -10.27
CA ALA A 269 -16.76 16.16 -9.58
C ALA A 269 -16.63 15.93 -8.06
N GLU A 270 -17.58 15.22 -7.46
CA GLU A 270 -17.57 14.86 -6.04
C GLU A 270 -16.44 13.87 -5.70
N ALA A 271 -16.13 12.94 -6.61
CA ALA A 271 -14.98 12.05 -6.49
C ALA A 271 -13.67 12.84 -6.42
N HIS A 272 -13.44 13.73 -7.38
CA HIS A 272 -12.21 14.54 -7.44
C HIS A 272 -12.10 15.47 -6.23
N ALA A 273 -13.18 16.17 -5.85
CA ALA A 273 -13.19 17.02 -4.67
C ALA A 273 -12.91 16.25 -3.37
N THR A 274 -13.29 14.97 -3.31
CA THR A 274 -12.95 14.10 -2.17
C THR A 274 -11.47 13.75 -2.16
N TRP A 275 -10.89 13.40 -3.30
CA TRP A 275 -9.47 13.09 -3.40
C TRP A 275 -8.57 14.31 -3.21
N GLU A 276 -8.96 15.49 -3.70
CA GLU A 276 -8.23 16.74 -3.46
C GLU A 276 -8.11 17.04 -1.96
N ARG A 277 -9.18 16.85 -1.19
CA ARG A 277 -9.17 17.00 0.29
C ARG A 277 -8.22 16.01 0.97
N ILE A 278 -8.04 14.80 0.44
CA ILE A 278 -7.05 13.85 0.95
C ILE A 278 -5.64 14.42 0.76
N ILE A 279 -5.36 14.98 -0.41
CA ILE A 279 -4.04 15.55 -0.74
C ILE A 279 -3.69 16.75 0.15
N GLU A 280 -4.68 17.57 0.50
CA GLU A 280 -4.53 18.68 1.46
C GLU A 280 -4.07 18.22 2.86
N GLY A 281 -4.37 16.97 3.25
CA GLY A 281 -3.92 16.31 4.48
C GLY A 281 -2.44 15.89 4.44
N ARG A 282 -1.55 16.79 4.00
CA ARG A 282 -0.14 16.60 3.56
C ARG A 282 0.72 15.65 4.39
N ASN A 283 0.42 15.39 5.67
CA ASN A 283 1.20 14.50 6.52
C ASN A 283 0.84 13.00 6.36
N GLN A 284 -0.23 12.68 5.63
CA GLN A 284 -0.77 11.31 5.50
C GLN A 284 -0.35 10.61 4.20
N TRP A 285 0.58 11.22 3.45
CA TRP A 285 1.02 10.75 2.13
C TRP A 285 1.54 9.30 2.03
N PRO A 286 2.08 8.65 3.10
CA PRO A 286 2.46 7.25 3.03
C PRO A 286 1.28 6.28 2.95
N ALA A 287 0.07 6.70 3.31
CA ALA A 287 -1.11 5.84 3.35
C ALA A 287 -1.58 5.46 1.93
N PHE A 288 -2.09 4.23 1.76
CA PHE A 288 -2.53 3.74 0.45
C PHE A 288 -3.69 4.54 -0.14
N GLY A 289 -4.65 4.98 0.68
CA GLY A 289 -5.74 5.84 0.21
C GLY A 289 -5.25 7.18 -0.33
N TYR A 290 -4.20 7.76 0.28
CA TYR A 290 -3.57 8.98 -0.24
C TYR A 290 -2.87 8.71 -1.57
N LEU A 291 -2.04 7.66 -1.63
CA LEU A 291 -1.33 7.28 -2.86
C LEU A 291 -2.30 7.00 -4.02
N ALA A 292 -3.42 6.32 -3.76
CA ALA A 292 -4.43 6.04 -4.76
C ALA A 292 -5.14 7.32 -5.22
N ALA A 293 -5.54 8.21 -4.30
CA ALA A 293 -6.12 9.51 -4.61
C ALA A 293 -5.18 10.36 -5.50
N GLU A 294 -3.90 10.39 -5.13
CA GLU A 294 -2.84 11.07 -5.87
C GLU A 294 -2.71 10.52 -7.31
N GLY A 295 -2.76 9.20 -7.47
CA GLY A 295 -2.74 8.54 -8.78
C GLY A 295 -3.96 8.84 -9.64
N GLU A 296 -5.16 8.92 -9.06
CA GLU A 296 -6.36 9.33 -9.80
C GLU A 296 -6.26 10.77 -10.31
N LEU A 297 -5.88 11.70 -9.44
CA LEU A 297 -5.75 13.12 -9.77
C LEU A 297 -4.66 13.36 -10.84
N ALA A 298 -3.52 12.67 -10.72
CA ALA A 298 -2.44 12.78 -11.69
C ALA A 298 -2.88 12.31 -13.09
N ARG A 299 -3.60 11.19 -13.17
CA ARG A 299 -4.15 10.70 -14.46
C ARG A 299 -5.24 11.61 -15.01
N ALA A 300 -6.07 12.19 -14.15
CA ALA A 300 -7.10 13.13 -14.58
C ALA A 300 -6.48 14.41 -15.18
N ALA A 301 -5.38 14.91 -14.62
CA ALA A 301 -4.66 16.08 -15.13
C ALA A 301 -3.92 15.83 -16.45
N ALA A 302 -3.66 14.56 -16.80
CA ALA A 302 -2.96 14.17 -18.03
C ALA A 302 -3.91 13.92 -19.24
N ARG A 303 -5.22 13.99 -19.05
CA ARG A 303 -6.25 13.79 -20.09
C ARG A 303 -6.71 15.12 -20.69
#